data_AF-A0A9J6FPF4-F1
#
_entry.id   AF-A0A9J6FPF4-F1
#
_cell.length_a   1.000
_cell.length_b   1.000
_cell.length_c   1.000
_cell.angle_alpha   90.00
_cell.angle_beta   90.00
_cell.angle_gamma   90.00
#
_symmetry.space_group_name_H-M   'P 1'
#
loop_
_entity.id
_entity.type
_entity.pdbx_description
1 polymer ?
#
loop_
_entity_poly.entity_id
_entity_poly.type
_entity_poly.pdbx_seq_one_letter_code
_entity_poly.pdbx_strand_id
1 'polypeptide(L)'
;MTKQDLPFENALQLRSVVQQVALTLAAAEVALEFEHRALTMHHVLVKEAEERVDQFRLLSSSVYVNLHGIRASIVDFAASRMCADIGMHTP
;
A
#
# COMPACT_ATOMS: atom_id res chain seq x y z
N MET A 1 12.59 -23.07 3.52
CA MET A 1 11.95 -22.35 2.40
C MET A 1 10.59 -22.97 2.17
N THR A 2 9.55 -22.47 2.83
CA THR A 2 8.21 -23.06 2.80
C THR A 2 7.22 -22.02 2.31
N LYS A 3 6.68 -22.28 1.10
CA LYS A 3 5.37 -21.89 0.58
C LYS A 3 4.87 -20.49 1.00
N GLN A 4 5.02 -19.51 0.10
CA GLN A 4 4.28 -18.25 0.17
C GLN A 4 2.83 -18.50 -0.30
N ASP A 5 2.08 -19.27 0.47
CA ASP A 5 0.62 -19.15 0.43
C ASP A 5 0.32 -17.84 1.18
N LEU A 6 -0.24 -16.83 0.51
CA LEU A 6 -0.68 -15.62 1.21
C LEU A 6 -1.63 -16.07 2.35
N PRO A 7 -1.34 -15.74 3.62
CA PRO A 7 -2.02 -16.33 4.78
C PRO A 7 -3.39 -15.68 4.99
N PHE A 8 -4.28 -15.81 4.01
CA PHE A 8 -5.64 -15.30 4.08
C PHE A 8 -6.57 -16.40 4.60
N GLU A 9 -7.20 -16.14 5.72
CA GLU A 9 -8.20 -17.03 6.32
C GLU A 9 -9.57 -16.86 5.67
N ASN A 10 -9.83 -15.71 5.03
CA ASN A 10 -11.11 -15.41 4.39
C ASN A 10 -11.00 -14.35 3.29
N ALA A 11 -12.07 -14.22 2.50
CA ALA A 11 -12.13 -13.26 1.40
C ALA A 11 -12.12 -11.79 1.84
N LEU A 12 -12.51 -11.48 3.09
CA LEU A 12 -12.50 -10.11 3.61
C LEU A 12 -11.07 -9.63 3.83
N GLN A 13 -10.19 -10.52 4.30
CA GLN A 13 -8.75 -10.28 4.40
C GLN A 13 -8.14 -10.00 3.02
N LEU A 14 -8.37 -10.87 2.04
CA LEU A 14 -7.89 -10.64 0.67
C LEU A 14 -8.37 -9.30 0.10
N ARG A 15 -9.67 -8.99 0.26
CA ARG A 15 -10.24 -7.71 -0.17
C ARG A 15 -9.56 -6.53 0.54
N SER A 16 -9.30 -6.65 1.84
CA SER A 16 -8.62 -5.62 2.62
C SER A 16 -7.22 -5.35 2.09
N VAL A 17 -6.43 -6.39 1.77
CA VAL A 17 -5.09 -6.22 1.18
C VAL A 17 -5.17 -5.49 -0.16
N VAL A 18 -6.09 -5.88 -1.04
CA VAL A 18 -6.27 -5.18 -2.33
C VAL A 18 -6.60 -3.71 -2.12
N GLN A 19 -7.50 -3.40 -1.16
CA GLN A 19 -7.84 -2.01 -0.81
C GLN A 19 -6.63 -1.24 -0.27
N GLN A 20 -5.88 -1.82 0.66
CA GLN A 20 -4.69 -1.20 1.25
C GLN A 20 -3.62 -0.92 0.20
N VAL A 21 -3.33 -1.89 -0.70
CA VAL A 21 -2.36 -1.73 -1.79
C VAL A 21 -2.83 -0.64 -2.77
N ALA A 22 -4.09 -0.68 -3.21
CA ALA A 22 -4.63 0.31 -4.13
C ALA A 22 -4.59 1.74 -3.56
N LEU A 23 -4.98 1.90 -2.29
CA LEU A 23 -4.96 3.21 -1.63
C LEU A 23 -3.53 3.70 -1.36
N THR A 24 -2.60 2.79 -1.05
CA THR A 24 -1.17 3.14 -0.91
C THR A 24 -0.61 3.66 -2.23
N LEU A 25 -0.88 2.97 -3.34
CA LEU A 25 -0.45 3.41 -4.67
C LEU A 25 -1.10 4.74 -5.05
N ALA A 26 -2.42 4.88 -4.88
CA ALA A 26 -3.12 6.12 -5.20
C ALA A 26 -2.61 7.30 -4.37
N ALA A 27 -2.29 7.10 -3.08
CA ALA A 27 -1.72 8.16 -2.25
C ALA A 27 -0.30 8.55 -2.73
N ALA A 28 0.52 7.56 -3.10
CA ALA A 28 1.86 7.80 -3.63
C ALA A 28 1.84 8.45 -5.02
N GLU A 29 0.92 8.05 -5.90
CA GLU A 29 0.68 8.65 -7.22
C GLU A 29 0.35 10.13 -7.09
N VAL A 30 -0.58 10.48 -6.19
CA VAL A 30 -0.98 11.87 -5.93
C VAL A 30 0.17 12.70 -5.33
N ALA A 31 0.94 12.13 -4.42
CA ALA A 31 1.97 12.87 -3.70
C ALA A 31 3.29 13.02 -4.48
N LEU A 32 3.63 12.04 -5.32
CA LEU A 32 4.98 11.88 -5.86
C LEU A 32 5.01 11.45 -7.33
N GLU A 33 3.88 11.44 -8.04
CA GLU A 33 3.76 10.81 -9.36
C GLU A 33 4.37 9.38 -9.37
N PHE A 34 4.17 8.67 -8.25
CA PHE A 34 4.85 7.40 -8.01
C PHE A 34 4.30 6.29 -8.92
N GLU A 35 5.20 5.48 -9.47
CA GLU A 35 4.89 4.26 -10.20
C GLU A 35 5.79 3.14 -9.66
N HIS A 36 5.22 2.04 -9.14
CA HIS A 36 6.03 0.92 -8.64
C HIS A 36 6.77 0.18 -9.78
N ARG A 37 6.12 0.06 -10.95
CA ARG A 37 6.59 -0.53 -12.23
C ARG A 37 6.94 -2.01 -12.25
N ALA A 38 7.07 -2.67 -11.10
CA ALA A 38 7.34 -4.10 -11.01
C ALA A 38 6.42 -4.81 -10.01
N LEU A 39 5.26 -4.22 -9.65
CA LEU A 39 4.43 -4.73 -8.57
C LEU A 39 3.87 -6.12 -8.90
N THR A 40 4.14 -7.08 -8.01
CA THR A 40 3.58 -8.43 -8.04
C THR A 40 3.20 -8.84 -6.62
N MET A 41 2.55 -9.99 -6.45
CA MET A 41 2.20 -10.49 -5.11
C MET A 41 3.43 -10.69 -4.19
N HIS A 42 4.61 -10.97 -4.73
CA HIS A 42 5.84 -11.12 -3.94
C HIS A 42 6.36 -9.78 -3.38
N HIS A 43 5.93 -8.66 -3.94
CA HIS A 43 6.26 -7.30 -3.47
C HIS A 43 5.23 -6.77 -2.45
N VAL A 44 4.28 -7.60 -2.03
CA VAL A 44 3.29 -7.26 -0.99
C VAL A 44 3.52 -8.15 0.22
N LEU A 45 4.01 -7.57 1.29
CA LEU A 45 4.12 -8.25 2.58
C LEU A 45 2.81 -8.11 3.34
N VAL A 46 2.35 -9.20 3.95
CA VAL A 46 1.16 -9.22 4.80
C VAL A 46 1.57 -9.67 6.19
N LYS A 47 1.13 -8.95 7.22
CA LYS A 47 1.33 -9.31 8.62
C LYS A 47 0.04 -9.12 9.41
N GLU A 48 -0.01 -9.70 10.60
CA GLU A 48 -1.09 -9.44 11.55
C GLU A 48 -1.14 -7.95 11.95
N ALA A 49 -2.35 -7.46 12.14
CA ALA A 49 -2.64 -6.10 12.58
C ALA A 49 -3.52 -6.13 13.83
N GLU A 50 -3.11 -5.40 14.85
CA GLU A 50 -3.91 -5.19 16.06
C GLU A 50 -5.01 -4.15 15.82
N GLU A 51 -4.77 -3.22 14.89
CA GLU A 51 -5.71 -2.19 14.52
C GLU A 51 -6.87 -2.78 13.71
N ARG A 52 -8.09 -2.29 13.99
CA ARG A 52 -9.29 -2.72 13.24
C ARG A 52 -9.45 -1.99 11.91
N VAL A 53 -8.98 -0.75 11.85
CA VAL A 53 -9.18 0.16 10.73
C VAL A 53 -7.90 0.93 10.48
N ASP A 54 -7.58 1.17 9.21
CA ASP A 54 -6.53 2.09 8.78
C ASP A 54 -7.11 3.27 8.02
N GLN A 55 -6.44 4.42 8.11
CA GLN A 55 -6.86 5.66 7.47
C GLN A 55 -5.88 6.04 6.36
N PHE A 56 -6.39 6.15 5.14
CA PHE A 56 -5.66 6.66 3.99
C PHE A 56 -6.12 8.08 3.69
N ARG A 57 -5.18 8.98 3.39
CA ARG A 57 -5.48 10.32 2.89
C ARG A 57 -5.27 10.35 1.39
N LEU A 58 -6.32 10.67 0.66
CA LEU A 58 -6.31 10.88 -0.79
C LEU A 58 -6.82 12.28 -1.07
N LEU A 59 -5.94 13.15 -1.58
CA LEU A 59 -6.24 14.58 -1.77
C LEU A 59 -6.76 15.19 -0.46
N SER A 60 -7.97 15.76 -0.47
CA SER A 60 -8.65 16.31 0.70
C SER A 60 -9.55 15.31 1.45
N SER A 61 -9.64 14.06 0.99
CA SER A 61 -10.54 13.05 1.54
C SER A 61 -9.81 12.03 2.41
N SER A 62 -10.48 11.59 3.48
CA SER A 62 -10.05 10.44 4.28
C SER A 62 -10.85 9.20 3.90
N VAL A 63 -10.15 8.12 3.60
CA VAL A 63 -10.73 6.80 3.31
C VAL A 63 -10.33 5.85 4.43
N TYR A 64 -11.31 5.14 4.99
CA TYR A 64 -11.09 4.19 6.07
C TYR A 64 -11.25 2.76 5.55
N VAL A 65 -10.29 1.89 5.84
CA VAL A 65 -10.32 0.47 5.45
C VAL A 65 -10.34 -0.41 6.69
N ASN A 66 -11.29 -1.34 6.74
CA ASN A 66 -11.29 -2.38 7.76
C ASN A 66 -10.16 -3.39 7.45
N LEU A 67 -9.25 -3.57 8.41
CA LEU A 67 -8.05 -4.38 8.24
C LEU A 67 -8.33 -5.89 8.34
N HIS A 68 -9.44 -6.29 8.95
CA HIS A 68 -9.77 -7.71 9.15
C HIS A 68 -8.61 -8.53 9.76
N GLY A 69 -7.83 -7.89 10.65
CA GLY A 69 -6.70 -8.49 11.35
C GLY A 69 -5.39 -8.53 10.57
N ILE A 70 -5.31 -7.92 9.37
CA ILE A 70 -4.10 -7.94 8.55
C ILE A 70 -3.74 -6.57 7.96
N ARG A 71 -2.43 -6.30 7.89
CA ARG A 71 -1.85 -5.12 7.24
C ARG A 71 -0.94 -5.52 6.08
N ALA A 72 -1.13 -4.86 4.95
CA ALA A 72 -0.30 -5.00 3.76
C ALA A 72 0.79 -3.92 3.71
N SER A 73 1.94 -4.23 3.13
CA SER A 73 3.00 -3.27 2.84
C SER A 73 3.63 -3.58 1.49
N ILE A 74 3.74 -2.56 0.64
CA ILE A 74 4.44 -2.66 -0.64
C ILE A 74 5.94 -2.50 -0.37
N VAL A 75 6.76 -3.36 -0.97
CA VAL A 75 8.23 -3.36 -0.83
C VAL A 75 8.90 -3.45 -2.20
N ASP A 76 10.24 -3.40 -2.18
CA ASP A 76 11.13 -3.43 -3.35
C ASP A 76 10.80 -2.38 -4.40
N PHE A 77 11.46 -1.23 -4.28
CA PHE A 77 11.25 -0.08 -5.15
C PHE A 77 12.35 0.10 -6.20
N ALA A 78 13.18 -0.94 -6.44
CA ALA A 78 14.36 -0.82 -7.30
C ALA A 78 14.04 -0.39 -8.75
N ALA A 79 12.87 -0.81 -9.26
CA ALA A 79 12.39 -0.44 -10.59
C ALA A 79 11.39 0.73 -10.57
N SER A 80 11.08 1.28 -9.41
CA SER A 80 10.05 2.32 -9.26
C SER A 80 10.49 3.66 -9.81
N ARG A 81 9.51 4.50 -10.15
CA ARG A 81 9.69 5.88 -10.57
C ARG A 81 8.92 6.77 -9.60
N MET A 82 9.47 7.93 -9.30
CA MET A 82 8.77 9.02 -8.63
C MET A 82 9.30 10.35 -9.16
N CYS A 83 8.42 11.34 -9.21
CA CYS A 83 8.76 12.73 -9.36
C CYS A 83 8.57 13.39 -7.99
N ALA A 84 9.66 13.51 -7.22
CA ALA A 84 9.67 14.51 -6.18
C ALA A 84 9.96 15.83 -6.89
N ASP A 85 8.95 16.68 -7.04
CA ASP A 85 9.24 18.09 -7.28
C ASP A 85 9.98 18.58 -6.04
N ILE A 86 11.32 18.52 -6.07
CA ILE A 86 12.17 19.12 -5.06
C ILE A 86 12.00 20.61 -5.31
N GLY A 87 10.90 21.17 -4.83
CA GLY A 87 10.63 22.58 -4.85
C GLY A 87 11.81 23.26 -4.19
N MET A 88 12.76 23.73 -4.99
CA MET A 88 13.70 24.78 -4.67
C MET A 88 12.86 26.05 -4.46
N HIS A 89 12.03 26.08 -3.42
CA HIS A 89 11.72 27.32 -2.74
C HIS A 89 13.01 27.75 -2.06
N THR A 90 13.79 28.49 -2.84
CA THR A 90 14.71 29.50 -2.33
C THR A 90 13.93 30.37 -1.33
N PRO A 91 14.40 30.49 -0.07
CA PRO A 91 13.92 31.55 0.81
C PRO A 91 14.33 32.93 0.28
#